data_AF-A0A2N3AW55-F1
#
_entry.id   AF-A0A2N3AW55-F1
#
_cell.length_a   1.000
_cell.length_b   1.000
_cell.length_c   1.000
_cell.angle_alpha   90.00
_cell.angle_beta   90.00
_cell.angle_gamma   90.00
#
_symmetry.space_group_name_H-M   'P 1'
#
loop_
_entity.id
_entity.type
_entity.pdbx_description
1 polymer ?
#
loop_
_entity_poly.entity_id
_entity_poly.type
_entity_poly.pdbx_seq_one_letter_code
_entity_poly.pdbx_strand_id
1 'polypeptide(L)'
;MNSNDQRIAAALDADDHAFLANLDSDRGMFQQIGDSWKGPLGGWAKLGFVFAIAIGLGLAYCIYRAVTAEGTDAIFVWGLSSLALLIMQGFLKQWM
;
A
#
# COMPACT_ATOMS: atom_id res chain seq x y z
N MET A 1 -8.66 21.94 -40.40
CA MET A 1 -9.20 21.69 -39.05
C MET A 1 -10.66 22.12 -39.07
N ASN A 2 -11.59 21.18 -38.91
CA ASN A 2 -13.03 21.45 -38.94
C ASN A 2 -13.55 21.69 -37.51
N SER A 3 -14.74 22.27 -37.38
CA SER A 3 -15.44 22.54 -36.12
C SER A 3 -15.50 21.35 -35.15
N ASN A 4 -15.63 20.12 -35.65
CA ASN A 4 -15.58 18.92 -34.83
C ASN A 4 -14.19 18.68 -34.24
N ASP A 5 -13.11 18.91 -35.00
CA ASP A 5 -11.73 18.80 -34.49
C ASP A 5 -11.47 19.81 -33.36
N GLN A 6 -12.01 21.03 -33.50
CA GLN A 6 -11.88 22.07 -32.48
C GLN A 6 -12.63 21.71 -31.19
N ARG A 7 -13.82 21.11 -31.31
CA ARG A 7 -14.60 20.64 -30.15
C ARG A 7 -13.93 19.47 -29.45
N ILE A 8 -13.34 18.55 -30.21
CA ILE A 8 -12.59 17.42 -29.66
C ILE A 8 -11.33 17.92 -28.96
N ALA A 9 -10.57 18.83 -29.58
CA ALA A 9 -9.39 19.43 -28.96
C ALA A 9 -9.73 20.20 -27.68
N ALA A 10 -10.80 21.00 -27.68
CA ALA A 10 -11.24 21.72 -26.49
C ALA A 10 -11.73 20.79 -25.36
N ALA A 11 -12.35 19.67 -25.70
CA ALA A 11 -12.75 18.67 -24.71
C ALA A 11 -11.55 17.96 -24.09
N LEU A 12 -10.55 17.61 -24.90
CA LEU A 12 -9.29 17.00 -24.44
C LEU A 12 -8.49 17.96 -23.56
N ASP A 13 -8.41 19.24 -23.94
CA ASP A 13 -7.69 20.27 -23.20
C ASP A 13 -8.34 20.53 -21.82
N ALA A 14 -9.67 20.54 -21.74
CA ALA A 14 -10.39 20.67 -20.48
C ALA A 14 -10.17 19.46 -19.55
N ASP A 15 -10.13 18.25 -20.09
CA ASP A 15 -9.88 17.03 -19.32
C ASP A 15 -8.41 16.95 -18.86
N ASP A 16 -7.46 17.33 -19.72
CA ASP A 16 -6.04 17.43 -19.39
C ASP A 16 -5.81 18.47 -18.28
N HIS A 17 -6.44 19.64 -18.37
CA HIS A 17 -6.35 20.65 -17.31
C HIS A 17 -6.95 20.16 -15.97
N ALA A 18 -8.06 19.41 -16.00
CA ALA A 18 -8.62 18.80 -14.80
C ALA A 18 -7.72 17.69 -14.23
N PHE A 19 -7.03 16.94 -15.09
CA PHE A 19 -6.05 15.94 -14.69
C PHE A 19 -4.78 16.57 -14.09
N LEU A 20 -4.24 17.63 -14.71
CA LEU A 20 -3.08 18.38 -14.20
C LEU A 20 -3.39 19.08 -12.87
N ALA A 21 -4.60 19.63 -12.72
CA ALA A 21 -5.05 20.21 -11.46
C ALA A 21 -5.15 19.17 -10.31
N ASN A 22 -5.35 17.89 -10.64
CA ASN A 22 -5.28 16.80 -9.66
C ASN A 22 -3.85 16.41 -9.28
N LEU A 23 -2.85 16.75 -10.11
CA LEU A 23 -1.43 16.47 -9.87
C LEU A 23 -0.74 17.56 -9.05
N ASP A 24 -1.17 18.82 -9.17
CA ASP A 24 -0.60 19.96 -8.42
C ASP A 24 -0.96 19.95 -6.92
N SER A 25 -1.96 19.17 -6.50
CA SER A 25 -2.18 18.94 -5.08
C SER A 25 -1.20 17.88 -4.60
N ASP A 26 -0.22 18.26 -3.79
CA ASP A 26 0.58 17.36 -2.95
C ASP A 26 -0.39 16.51 -2.10
N ARG A 27 -0.90 15.41 -2.66
CA ARG A 27 -1.79 14.51 -1.94
C ARG A 27 -0.96 13.90 -0.84
N GLY A 28 -1.20 14.33 0.40
CA GLY A 28 -0.49 13.81 1.56
C GLY A 28 -0.61 12.27 1.62
N MET A 29 0.39 11.61 2.18
CA MET A 29 0.49 10.15 2.25
C MET A 29 -0.80 9.50 2.79
N PHE A 30 -1.46 10.13 3.78
CA PHE A 30 -2.73 9.64 4.34
C PHE A 30 -3.91 9.76 3.39
N GLN A 31 -3.92 10.77 2.52
CA GLN A 31 -4.97 10.96 1.53
C GLN A 31 -4.83 9.95 0.39
N GLN A 32 -3.59 9.62 0.00
CA GLN A 32 -3.31 8.53 -0.93
C GLN A 32 -3.78 7.17 -0.37
N ILE A 33 -3.45 6.86 0.88
CA ILE A 33 -3.92 5.64 1.56
C ILE A 33 -5.46 5.60 1.62
N GLY A 34 -6.09 6.73 1.93
CA GLY A 34 -7.55 6.85 2.01
C GLY A 34 -8.25 6.70 0.65
N ASP A 35 -7.61 7.14 -0.43
CA ASP A 35 -8.12 6.98 -1.79
C ASP A 35 -7.99 5.53 -2.28
N SER A 36 -6.93 4.80 -1.90
CA SER A 36 -6.81 3.35 -2.14
C SER A 36 -7.93 2.53 -1.47
N TRP A 37 -8.59 3.08 -0.44
CA TRP A 37 -9.72 2.42 0.24
C TRP A 37 -11.09 2.75 -0.39
N LYS A 38 -11.12 3.61 -1.41
CA LYS A 38 -12.33 3.96 -2.16
C LYS A 38 -12.39 3.15 -3.47
N GLY A 39 -13.61 2.90 -3.96
CA GLY A 39 -13.84 2.17 -5.22
C GLY A 39 -14.10 0.67 -5.06
N PRO A 40 -14.27 -0.07 -6.17
CA PRO A 40 -14.72 -1.47 -6.17
C PRO A 40 -13.79 -2.43 -5.41
N LEU A 41 -12.51 -2.10 -5.34
CA LEU A 41 -11.48 -2.87 -4.64
C LEU A 41 -11.17 -2.33 -3.23
N GLY A 42 -11.83 -1.27 -2.77
CA GLY A 42 -11.55 -0.65 -1.47
C GLY A 42 -11.75 -1.60 -0.28
N GLY A 43 -12.67 -2.57 -0.39
CA GLY A 43 -12.84 -3.63 0.60
C GLY A 43 -11.60 -4.54 0.69
N TRP A 44 -11.03 -4.92 -0.45
CA TRP A 44 -9.80 -5.71 -0.53
C TRP A 44 -8.59 -4.93 -0.01
N ALA A 45 -8.50 -3.63 -0.29
CA ALA A 45 -7.44 -2.76 0.24
C ALA A 45 -7.50 -2.65 1.78
N LYS A 46 -8.70 -2.52 2.37
CA LYS A 46 -8.88 -2.53 3.83
C LYS A 46 -8.49 -3.87 4.45
N LEU A 47 -8.88 -4.98 3.82
CA LEU A 47 -8.50 -6.32 4.25
C LEU A 47 -6.97 -6.51 4.18
N GLY A 48 -6.33 -6.08 3.10
CA GLY A 48 -4.87 -6.07 2.97
C GLY A 48 -4.20 -5.22 4.05
N PHE A 49 -4.75 -4.05 4.37
CA PHE A 49 -4.26 -3.19 5.45
C PHE A 49 -4.35 -3.86 6.84
N VAL A 50 -5.45 -4.56 7.13
CA VAL A 50 -5.59 -5.34 8.37
C VAL A 50 -4.53 -6.43 8.46
N PHE A 51 -4.28 -7.17 7.37
CA PHE A 51 -3.22 -8.16 7.32
C PHE A 51 -1.83 -7.53 7.49
N ALA A 52 -1.58 -6.37 6.90
CA ALA A 52 -0.30 -5.67 7.03
C ALA A 52 -0.01 -5.27 8.49
N ILE A 53 -1.04 -4.84 9.23
CA ILE A 53 -0.92 -4.55 10.67
C ILE A 53 -0.68 -5.85 11.44
N ALA A 54 -1.47 -6.90 11.19
CA ALA A 54 -1.36 -8.17 11.90
C ALA A 54 0.03 -8.81 11.71
N ILE A 55 0.55 -8.82 10.48
CA ILE A 55 1.89 -9.31 10.15
C ILE A 55 2.96 -8.43 10.81
N GLY A 56 2.78 -7.10 10.80
CA GLY A 56 3.69 -6.17 11.47
C GLY A 56 3.79 -6.41 12.98
N LEU A 57 2.65 -6.63 13.65
CA LEU A 57 2.59 -6.99 15.07
C LEU A 57 3.22 -8.36 15.32
N GLY A 58 2.93 -9.35 14.46
CA GLY A 58 3.54 -10.67 14.51
C GLY A 58 5.06 -10.61 14.38
N LEU A 59 5.58 -9.77 13.48
CA LEU A 59 7.01 -9.55 13.29
C LEU A 59 7.66 -8.95 14.54
N ALA A 60 7.06 -7.91 15.11
CA ALA A 60 7.53 -7.33 16.37
C ALA A 60 7.53 -8.36 17.51
N TYR A 61 6.49 -9.19 17.60
CA TYR A 61 6.40 -10.27 18.58
C TYR A 61 7.47 -11.35 18.37
N CYS A 62 7.71 -11.80 17.13
CA CYS A 62 8.76 -12.77 16.83
C CYS A 62 10.14 -12.23 17.19
N ILE A 63 10.42 -10.96 16.88
CA ILE A 63 11.67 -10.30 17.29
C ILE A 63 11.80 -10.28 18.81
N TYR A 64 10.76 -9.84 19.51
CA TYR A 64 10.74 -9.85 20.98
C TYR A 64 11.04 -11.24 21.54
N ARG A 65 10.38 -12.28 21.02
CA ARG A 65 10.61 -13.66 21.44
C ARG A 65 12.01 -14.18 21.12
N ALA A 66 12.61 -13.74 20.00
CA ALA A 66 13.97 -14.09 19.65
C ALA A 66 14.99 -13.48 20.62
N VAL A 67 14.79 -12.22 21.04
CA VAL A 67 15.74 -11.54 21.95
C VAL A 67 15.57 -11.95 23.41
N THR A 68 14.40 -12.46 23.81
CA THR A 68 14.15 -12.95 25.18
C THR A 68 14.23 -14.47 25.31
N ALA A 69 14.64 -15.20 24.27
CA ALA A 69 14.73 -16.65 24.31
C ALA A 69 16.01 -17.11 25.03
N GLU A 70 15.86 -18.08 25.94
CA GLU A 70 16.98 -18.65 26.71
C GLU A 70 17.74 -19.72 25.92
N GLY A 71 17.11 -20.34 24.91
CA GLY A 71 17.68 -21.42 24.11
C GLY A 71 17.96 -21.03 22.67
N THR A 72 19.11 -21.45 22.16
CA THR A 72 19.55 -21.18 20.77
C THR A 72 18.54 -21.68 19.73
N ASP A 73 17.95 -22.86 19.95
CA ASP A 73 16.92 -23.41 19.05
C ASP A 73 15.71 -22.48 18.94
N ALA A 74 15.25 -21.93 20.07
CA ALA A 74 14.15 -21.00 20.10
C ALA A 74 14.52 -19.68 19.41
N ILE A 75 15.75 -19.18 19.59
CA ILE A 75 16.26 -18.00 18.88
C ILE A 75 16.17 -18.20 17.36
N PHE A 76 16.59 -19.37 16.86
CA PHE A 76 16.51 -19.67 15.42
C PHE A 76 15.07 -19.74 14.91
N VAL A 77 14.16 -20.40 15.64
CA VAL A 77 12.75 -20.50 15.25
C VAL A 77 12.12 -19.10 15.16
N TRP A 78 12.32 -18.27 16.18
CA TRP A 78 11.78 -16.91 16.20
C TRP A 78 12.44 -16.00 15.17
N GLY A 79 13.76 -16.15 14.96
CA GLY A 79 14.53 -15.45 13.93
C GLY A 79 14.05 -15.77 12.51
N LEU A 80 13.93 -17.05 12.16
CA LEU A 80 13.42 -17.48 10.85
C LEU A 80 11.95 -17.08 10.65
N SER A 81 11.13 -17.16 11.70
CA SER A 81 9.75 -16.69 11.65
C SER A 81 9.68 -15.19 11.39
N SER A 82 10.56 -14.39 12.01
CA SER A 82 10.64 -12.95 11.77
C SER A 82 11.04 -12.63 10.33
N LEU A 83 11.97 -13.38 9.75
CA LEU A 83 12.37 -13.23 8.35
C LEU A 83 11.22 -13.60 7.40
N ALA A 84 10.51 -14.69 7.68
CA ALA A 84 9.36 -15.09 6.88
C ALA A 84 8.25 -14.03 6.89
N LEU A 85 7.94 -13.48 8.08
CA LEU A 85 6.96 -12.40 8.22
C LEU A 85 7.42 -11.11 7.52
N LEU A 86 8.72 -10.81 7.54
CA LEU A 86 9.28 -9.65 6.83
C LEU A 86 9.09 -9.77 5.31
N ILE A 87 9.37 -10.95 4.77
CA ILE A 87 9.20 -11.25 3.34
C ILE A 87 7.71 -11.18 2.97
N MET A 88 6.83 -11.78 3.79
CA MET A 88 5.39 -11.72 3.60
C MET A 88 4.86 -10.27 3.58
N GLN A 89 5.38 -9.42 4.47
CA GLN A 89 5.04 -7.99 4.49
C GLN A 89 5.46 -7.26 3.21
N GLY A 90 6.56 -7.68 2.57
CA GLY A 90 6.99 -7.19 1.26
C GLY A 90 6.02 -7.58 0.14
N PHE A 91 5.67 -8.87 0.04
CA PHE A 91 4.73 -9.37 -0.96
C PHE A 91 3.34 -8.75 -0.85
N LEU A 92 2.84 -8.56 0.37
CA LEU A 92 1.53 -7.95 0.59
C LEU A 92 1.45 -6.53 0.01
N LYS A 93 2.55 -5.76 0.10
CA LYS A 93 2.63 -4.40 -0.45
C LYS A 93 2.85 -4.36 -1.95
N GLN A 94 3.49 -5.38 -2.54
CA GLN A 94 3.66 -5.45 -4.00
C GLN A 94 2.33 -5.71 -4.73
N TRP A 95 1.39 -6.33 -4.04
CA TRP A 95 0.07 -6.65 -4.58
C TRP A 95 -0.95 -5.51 -4.41
N MET A 96 -0.72 -4.59 -3.47
CA MET A 96 -1.52 -3.38 -3.26
C MET A 96 -1.05 -2.22 -4.14
#